data_AF-A0A379T8Z2-F1
#
_entry.id   AF-A0A379T8Z2-F1
#
_cell.length_a   1.000
_cell.length_b   1.000
_cell.length_c   1.000
_cell.angle_alpha   90.00
_cell.angle_beta   90.00
_cell.angle_gamma   90.00
#
_symmetry.space_group_name_H-M   'P 1'
#
loop_
_entity.id
_entity.type
_entity.pdbx_description
1 polymer ?
#
loop_
_entity_poly.entity_id
_entity_poly.type
_entity_poly.pdbx_seq_one_letter_code
_entity_poly.pdbx_strand_id
1 'polypeptide(L)' 'MQLENLMTESVNRASLEIDRVSTLDMCRIINNEDKTVPLAVEKVLPAIATAIDVIYAQVSAGRGG' A
#
# COMPACT_ATOMS: atom_id res chain seq x y z
N MET A 1 17.31 12.46 -11.19
CA MET A 1 16.28 11.41 -11.01
C MET A 1 15.07 11.85 -11.80
N GLN A 2 14.45 10.95 -12.56
CA GLN A 2 13.33 11.27 -13.44
C GLN A 2 12.06 10.75 -12.78
N LEU A 3 11.16 11.66 -12.38
CA LEU A 3 9.94 11.36 -11.61
C LEU A 3 9.02 10.35 -12.34
N GLU A 4 9.06 10.38 -13.67
CA GLU A 4 8.29 9.54 -14.59
C GLU A 4 8.51 8.02 -14.39
N ASN A 5 9.62 7.62 -13.76
CA ASN A 5 9.95 6.21 -13.51
C ASN A 5 9.46 5.69 -12.15
N LEU A 6 8.87 6.55 -11.32
CA LEU A 6 8.30 6.15 -10.04
C LEU A 6 6.88 5.65 -10.25
N MET A 7 6.60 4.42 -9.81
CA MET A 7 5.26 3.84 -9.87
C MET A 7 4.20 4.73 -9.19
N THR A 8 4.60 5.44 -8.12
CA THR A 8 3.72 6.36 -7.37
C THR A 8 3.35 7.63 -8.13
N GLU A 9 4.12 8.00 -9.16
CA GLU A 9 3.86 9.16 -10.02
C GLU A 9 3.16 8.75 -11.34
N SER A 10 2.83 7.47 -11.50
CA SER A 10 2.17 6.95 -12.68
C SER A 10 0.66 7.23 -12.67
N VAL A 11 0.09 7.46 -13.85
CA VAL A 11 -1.35 7.71 -14.00
C VAL A 11 -2.13 6.40 -13.88
N ASN A 12 -3.10 6.35 -12.97
CA ASN A 12 -4.05 5.24 -12.93
C ASN A 12 -5.08 5.37 -14.06
N ARG A 13 -5.05 4.40 -14.99
CA ARG A 13 -5.97 4.35 -16.14
C ARG A 13 -7.44 4.19 -15.73
N ALA A 14 -7.72 3.55 -14.60
CA ALA A 14 -9.08 3.35 -14.09
C ALA A 14 -9.74 4.65 -13.61
N SER A 15 -8.95 5.70 -13.34
CA SER A 15 -9.43 6.99 -12.83
C SER A 15 -9.24 8.15 -13.81
N LEU A 16 -9.01 7.89 -15.11
CA LEU A 16 -8.74 8.94 -16.11
C LEU A 16 -9.87 9.99 -16.22
N GLU A 17 -11.12 9.55 -16.11
CA GLU A 17 -12.32 10.40 -16.23
C GLU A 17 -13.05 10.50 -14.87
N ILE A 18 -12.34 10.32 -13.76
CA ILE A 18 -12.95 10.27 -12.41
C ILE A 18 -13.70 11.56 -12.05
N ASP A 19 -13.30 12.69 -12.63
CA ASP A 19 -13.91 14.01 -12.48
C ASP A 19 -15.25 14.16 -13.23
N ARG A 20 -15.57 13.24 -14.14
CA ARG A 20 -16.75 13.31 -15.02
C ARG A 20 -17.83 12.27 -14.73
N VAL A 21 -17.58 11.34 -13.81
CA VAL A 21 -18.54 10.31 -13.42
C VAL A 21 -19.47 10.77 -12.29
N SER A 22 -20.52 10.00 -12.02
CA SER A 22 -21.35 10.23 -10.84
C SER A 22 -20.54 10.06 -9.55
N THR A 23 -20.96 10.70 -8.46
CA THR A 23 -20.31 10.52 -7.14
C THR A 23 -20.27 9.05 -6.70
N LEU A 24 -21.33 8.28 -6.98
CA LEU A 24 -21.35 6.85 -6.66
C LEU A 24 -20.29 6.08 -7.44
N ASP A 25 -20.13 6.38 -8.73
CA ASP A 25 -19.15 5.69 -9.56
C ASP A 25 -17.71 6.12 -9.22
N MET A 26 -17.50 7.39 -8.86
CA MET A 26 -16.24 7.85 -8.27
C MET A 26 -15.88 7.04 -7.02
N CYS A 27 -16.81 6.89 -6.07
CA CYS A 27 -16.59 6.07 -4.88
C CYS A 27 -16.29 4.60 -5.22
N ARG A 28 -16.93 4.05 -6.26
CA ARG A 28 -16.67 2.68 -6.72
C ARG A 28 -15.27 2.52 -7.31
N ILE A 29 -14.81 3.48 -8.10
CA ILE A 29 -13.44 3.49 -8.65
C ILE A 29 -12.42 3.48 -7.51
N ILE A 30 -12.57 4.40 -6.54
CA ILE A 30 -11.68 4.48 -5.37
C ILE A 30 -11.68 3.16 -4.59
N ASN A 31 -12.86 2.65 -4.23
CA ASN A 31 -12.98 1.42 -3.46
C ASN A 31 -12.43 0.19 -4.19
N ASN A 32 -12.46 0.17 -5.53
CA ASN A 32 -11.86 -0.92 -6.30
C ASN A 32 -10.33 -0.89 -6.25
N GLU A 33 -9.72 0.29 -6.24
CA GLU A 33 -8.28 0.44 -6.04
C GLU A 33 -7.87 0.08 -4.61
N ASP A 34 -8.64 0.50 -3.60
CA ASP A 34 -8.36 0.19 -2.19
C ASP A 34 -8.31 -1.33 -1.93
N LYS A 35 -9.13 -2.12 -2.63
CA LYS A 35 -9.11 -3.60 -2.53
C LYS A 35 -7.79 -4.22 -2.98
N THR A 36 -6.98 -3.50 -3.76
CA THR A 36 -5.66 -3.99 -4.17
C THR A 36 -4.64 -3.91 -3.05
N VAL A 37 -4.84 -3.04 -2.05
CA VAL A 37 -3.90 -2.83 -0.95
C VAL A 37 -3.72 -4.08 -0.09
N PRO A 38 -4.78 -4.78 0.39
CA PRO A 38 -4.60 -6.03 1.10
C PRO A 38 -3.83 -7.10 0.30
N LEU A 39 -4.07 -7.19 -1.01
CA LEU A 39 -3.37 -8.14 -1.88
C LEU A 39 -1.88 -7.79 -2.05
N ALA A 40 -1.55 -6.51 -2.06
CA ALA A 40 -0.16 -6.05 -2.06
C ALA A 40 0.54 -6.36 -0.72
N VAL A 41 -0.16 -6.14 0.41
CA VAL A 41 0.33 -6.47 1.75
C VAL A 41 0.56 -7.98 1.89
N GLU A 42 -0.37 -8.80 1.39
CA GLU A 42 -0.27 -10.26 1.42
C GLU A 42 1.05 -10.77 0.82
N LYS A 43 1.46 -10.20 -0.32
CA LYS A 43 2.71 -10.57 -1.02
C LYS A 43 3.97 -10.29 -0.21
N VAL A 44 3.91 -9.38 0.76
CA VAL A 44 5.07 -8.95 1.57
C VAL A 44 4.99 -9.39 3.03
N LEU A 45 4.00 -10.21 3.40
CA LEU A 45 3.87 -10.76 4.76
C LEU A 45 5.14 -11.42 5.29
N PRO A 46 5.94 -12.18 4.51
CA PRO A 46 7.20 -12.75 5.01
C PRO A 46 8.22 -11.70 5.45
N ALA A 47 8.31 -10.58 4.72
CA ALA A 47 9.20 -9.48 5.08
C ALA A 47 8.69 -8.74 6.32
N ILE A 48 7.37 -8.53 6.42
CA ILE A 48 6.74 -7.95 7.61
C ILE A 48 7.02 -8.81 8.84
N ALA A 49 6.83 -10.13 8.74
CA ALA A 49 7.12 -11.07 9.82
C ALA A 49 8.59 -11.01 10.25
N THR A 50 9.52 -11.03 9.29
CA THR A 50 10.95 -10.90 9.56
C THR A 50 11.27 -9.59 10.30
N ALA A 51 10.68 -8.47 9.88
CA ALA A 51 10.87 -7.18 10.53
C ALA A 51 10.34 -7.20 11.98
N ILE A 52 9.17 -7.79 12.20
CA ILE A 52 8.59 -7.95 13.54
C ILE A 52 9.51 -8.78 14.43
N ASP A 53 10.02 -9.92 13.96
CA ASP A 53 10.91 -10.80 14.75
C ASP A 53 12.19 -10.08 15.18
N VAL A 54 12.81 -9.32 14.26
CA VAL A 54 14.01 -8.52 14.57
C VAL A 54 13.71 -7.46 15.62
N ILE A 55 12.60 -6.72 15.46
CA ILE A 55 12.20 -5.67 16.42
C ILE A 55 11.90 -6.30 17.78
N TYR A 56 11.18 -7.42 17.80
CA TYR A 56 10.84 -8.14 19.03
C TYR A 56 12.09 -8.61 19.79
N ALA A 57 13.08 -9.17 19.10
CA ALA A 57 14.33 -9.62 19.70
C ALA A 57 15.06 -8.46 20.40
N GLN A 58 15.15 -7.30 19.74
CA GLN A 58 15.80 -6.10 20.30
C GLN A 58 15.04 -5.53 21.50
N VAL A 59 13.71 -5.43 21.41
CA VAL A 59 12.87 -4.91 22.50
C VAL A 59 12.90 -5.85 23.70
N SER A 60 12.89 -7.16 23.49
CA SER A 60 12.93 -8.16 24.55
C SER A 60 14.29 -8.18 25.27
N ALA A 61 15.38 -7.98 24.53
CA ALA A 61 16.72 -7.88 25.10
C ALA A 61 16.94 -6.63 25.97
N GLY A 62 16.16 -5.57 25.77
CA GLY A 62 16.25 -4.30 26.51
C GLY A 62 15.32 -4.17 27.74
N ARG A 63 14.48 -5.17 28.04
CA ARG A 63 13.59 -5.18 29.23
C ARG A 63 14.04 -6.15 30.34
N GLY A 64 15.33 -6.51 30.35
CA GLY A 64 15.96 -7.35 31.37
C GLY A 64 17.17 -6.69 32.06
N GLY A 65 17.29 -5.36 31.97
CA GLY A 65 18.27 -4.56 32.69
C GLY A 65 17.60 -3.65 33.71
#